data_AF-A0A3C1LJY3-F1
#
_entry.id   AF-A0A3C1LJY3-F1
#
_cell.length_a   1.000
_cell.length_b   1.000
_cell.length_c   1.000
_cell.angle_alpha   90.00
_cell.angle_beta   90.00
_cell.angle_gamma   90.00
#
_symmetry.space_group_name_H-M   'P 1'
#
loop_
_entity.id
_entity.type
_entity.pdbx_description
1 polymer ?
#
loop_
_entity_poly.entity_id
_entity_poly.type
_entity_poly.pdbx_seq_one_letter_code
_entity_poly.pdbx_strand_id
1 'polypeptide(L)'
;MKKVFPVIILLISFSLLGIFLFQYSWVKNLLQVQEQRILYKVDKAAYNVALELNRQASHSPSMRLPRRLNNLGFSPELEIGKKVKPPQISQRFTDYEIYEKLEHAFHNEGLERLRFEFAITTDKEDYVVEMQSPNFINASLDTAGYRRRVIPIGPEQGSDWEGLISEENLFIIIPDFKQQLWASLTWMLIGAGIFTLVVIAAFAVTVRTMLNQKKLSEIKSDFINNMTHEFKTPIATISLAVDMVRNEKVQANPEKLNYFSNIIKEENKRMNKHVETILQAAAMDRQELKLNMKPVHAHGMITSVTSNFTLQLEEKHGQIELLLNAKNDTIIADETHFGNLLNNLVDNAVKYSKDEGLHIKISTHSTKKFLLIRIEDNGIGMSKETVKRVFEKFYRAHTGNVHNVKGFGLGMSYVKTVIDEHKGRIKVESVLGKGSTFTVEVPLAKQV
;
A
#
# COMPACT_ATOMS: atom_id res chain seq x y z
N MET A 1 4.67 5.12 24.15
CA MET A 1 4.42 5.05 22.69
C MET A 1 4.30 6.42 21.97
N LYS A 2 3.71 7.48 22.55
CA LYS A 2 3.54 8.80 21.88
C LYS A 2 4.83 9.42 21.32
N LYS A 3 5.98 9.25 22.00
CA LYS A 3 7.29 9.77 21.54
C LYS A 3 7.99 8.85 20.52
N VAL A 4 7.68 7.56 20.50
CA VAL A 4 8.35 6.56 19.65
C VAL A 4 7.75 6.54 18.25
N PHE A 5 6.45 6.83 18.12
CA PHE A 5 5.74 6.87 16.85
C PHE A 5 6.30 7.87 15.81
N PRO A 6 6.51 9.17 16.15
CA PRO A 6 7.13 10.11 15.21
C PRO A 6 8.57 9.73 14.87
N VAL A 7 9.31 9.11 15.80
CA VAL A 7 10.67 8.60 15.55
C VAL A 7 10.63 7.46 14.52
N ILE A 8 9.69 6.53 14.63
CA ILE A 8 9.54 5.44 13.64
C ILE A 8 9.19 5.99 12.27
N ILE A 9 8.26 6.95 12.18
CA ILE A 9 7.93 7.60 10.89
C ILE A 9 9.15 8.30 10.31
N LEU A 10 9.92 9.03 11.12
CA LEU A 10 11.12 9.72 10.68
C LEU A 10 12.18 8.74 10.18
N LEU A 11 12.39 7.62 10.89
CA LEU A 11 13.30 6.55 10.47
C LEU A 11 12.85 5.89 9.16
N ILE A 12 11.55 5.63 8.97
CA ILE A 12 11.01 5.07 7.73
C ILE A 12 11.21 6.05 6.58
N SER A 13 10.89 7.33 6.78
CA SER A 13 11.12 8.37 5.77
C SER A 13 12.60 8.48 5.38
N PHE A 14 13.50 8.41 6.37
CA PHE A 14 14.94 8.42 6.11
C PHE A 14 15.41 7.17 5.36
N SER A 15 14.87 6.00 5.70
CA SER A 15 15.15 4.74 5.01
C SER A 15 14.67 4.77 3.55
N LEU A 16 13.45 5.27 3.28
CA LEU A 16 12.91 5.42 1.93
C LEU A 16 13.75 6.40 1.10
N LEU A 17 14.17 7.52 1.69
CA LEU A 17 15.06 8.47 1.04
C LEU A 17 16.43 7.85 0.73
N GLY A 18 16.97 7.05 1.65
CA GLY A 18 18.21 6.29 1.44
C GLY A 18 18.09 5.29 0.28
N ILE A 19 16.97 4.55 0.19
CA ILE A 19 16.70 3.63 -0.92
C ILE A 19 16.65 4.39 -2.24
N PHE A 20 15.98 5.54 -2.27
CA PHE A 20 15.89 6.37 -3.48
C PHE A 20 17.27 6.87 -3.94
N LEU A 21 18.08 7.39 -3.01
CA LEU A 21 19.44 7.85 -3.31
C LEU A 21 20.34 6.70 -3.78
N PHE A 22 20.23 5.54 -3.14
CA PHE A 22 20.95 4.34 -3.54
C PHE A 22 20.57 3.90 -4.95
N GLN A 23 19.27 3.86 -5.27
CA GLN A 23 18.79 3.49 -6.60
C GLN A 23 19.26 4.45 -7.67
N TYR A 24 19.21 5.76 -7.40
CA TYR A 24 19.72 6.77 -8.33
C TYR A 24 21.22 6.57 -8.60
N SER A 25 22.03 6.42 -7.55
CA SER A 25 23.46 6.17 -7.67
C SER A 25 23.75 4.86 -8.43
N TRP A 26 23.01 3.80 -8.11
CA TRP A 26 23.15 2.50 -8.76
C TRP A 26 22.80 2.56 -10.25
N VAL A 27 21.71 3.22 -10.65
CA VAL A 27 21.36 3.40 -12.08
C VAL A 27 22.43 4.19 -12.82
N LYS A 28 22.95 5.26 -12.22
CA LYS A 28 24.04 6.06 -12.81
C LYS A 28 25.30 5.22 -13.03
N ASN A 29 25.70 4.45 -12.02
CA ASN A 29 26.86 3.54 -12.11
C ASN A 29 26.63 2.44 -13.15
N LEU A 30 25.43 1.88 -13.19
CA LEU A 30 25.04 0.83 -14.13
C LEU A 30 25.12 1.33 -15.58
N LEU A 31 24.64 2.54 -15.86
CA LEU A 31 24.76 3.18 -17.18
C LEU A 31 26.23 3.31 -17.60
N GLN A 32 27.08 3.83 -16.71
CA GLN A 32 28.49 4.03 -16.99
C GLN A 32 29.24 2.70 -17.24
N VAL A 33 28.96 1.68 -16.44
CA VAL A 33 29.57 0.35 -16.58
C VAL A 33 29.11 -0.33 -17.87
N GLN A 34 27.82 -0.24 -18.23
CA GLN A 34 27.33 -0.81 -19.48
C GLN A 34 27.85 -0.08 -20.71
N GLU A 35 27.96 1.25 -20.67
CA GLU A 35 28.57 2.03 -21.76
C GLU A 35 30.00 1.55 -22.03
N GLN A 36 30.83 1.48 -21.00
CA GLN A 36 32.22 0.99 -21.11
C GLN A 36 32.28 -0.45 -21.62
N ARG A 37 31.41 -1.33 -21.13
CA ARG A 37 31.34 -2.73 -21.55
C ARG A 37 31.00 -2.88 -23.04
N ILE A 38 30.00 -2.13 -23.53
CA ILE A 38 29.61 -2.18 -24.95
C ILE A 38 30.75 -1.65 -25.81
N LEU A 39 31.32 -0.50 -25.45
CA LEU A 39 32.41 0.11 -26.22
C LEU A 39 33.66 -0.79 -26.29
N TYR A 40 34.03 -1.44 -25.18
CA TYR A 40 35.12 -2.41 -25.14
C TYR A 40 34.88 -3.61 -26.07
N LYS A 41 33.66 -4.16 -26.07
CA LYS A 41 33.28 -5.27 -26.94
C LYS A 41 33.30 -4.87 -28.43
N VAL A 42 32.85 -3.66 -28.74
CA VAL A 42 32.92 -3.11 -30.10
C VAL A 42 34.38 -3.01 -30.55
N ASP A 43 35.26 -2.46 -29.72
CA ASP A 43 36.69 -2.36 -30.05
C ASP A 43 37.32 -3.71 -30.29
N LYS A 44 37.04 -4.67 -29.41
CA LYS A 44 37.60 -6.01 -29.48
C LYS A 44 37.14 -6.72 -30.77
N ALA A 45 35.85 -6.67 -31.09
CA ALA A 45 35.31 -7.25 -32.31
C ALA A 45 35.86 -6.56 -33.57
N ALA A 46 35.89 -5.23 -33.58
CA ALA A 46 36.38 -4.44 -34.71
C ALA A 46 37.88 -4.64 -34.96
N TYR A 47 38.68 -4.73 -33.89
CA TYR A 47 40.09 -5.04 -33.96
C TYR A 47 40.35 -6.42 -34.56
N ASN A 48 39.56 -7.43 -34.15
CA ASN A 48 39.66 -8.78 -34.73
C ASN A 48 39.33 -8.78 -36.23
N VAL A 49 38.31 -8.03 -36.66
CA VAL A 49 37.97 -7.88 -38.07
C VAL A 49 39.05 -7.14 -38.84
N ALA A 50 39.58 -6.04 -38.30
CA ALA A 50 40.70 -5.30 -38.91
C ALA A 50 41.93 -6.19 -39.10
N LEU A 51 42.26 -7.03 -38.11
CA LEU A 51 43.35 -8.00 -38.20
C LEU A 51 43.09 -9.06 -39.29
N GLU A 52 41.86 -9.57 -39.40
CA GLU A 52 41.48 -10.54 -40.43
C GLU A 52 41.56 -9.93 -41.84
N LEU A 53 41.03 -8.71 -42.02
CA LEU A 53 41.06 -7.98 -43.28
C LEU A 53 42.50 -7.74 -43.73
N ASN A 54 43.37 -7.28 -42.82
CA ASN A 54 44.78 -7.06 -43.12
C ASN A 54 45.50 -8.37 -43.51
N ARG A 55 45.24 -9.46 -42.77
CA ARG A 55 45.81 -10.78 -43.11
C ARG A 55 45.38 -11.22 -44.51
N GLN A 56 44.09 -11.18 -44.83
CA GLN A 56 43.58 -11.60 -46.16
C GLN A 56 44.07 -10.67 -47.28
N ALA A 57 44.19 -9.37 -47.02
CA ALA A 57 44.74 -8.41 -47.98
C ALA A 57 46.24 -8.62 -48.25
N SER A 58 46.98 -9.10 -47.26
CA SER A 58 48.42 -9.38 -47.35
C SER A 58 48.77 -10.73 -48.01
N HIS A 59 47.80 -11.64 -48.24
CA HIS A 59 48.03 -12.98 -48.81
C HIS A 59 48.22 -13.03 -50.35
N SER A 60 48.70 -11.95 -50.98
CA SER A 60 49.28 -12.07 -52.33
C SER A 60 50.61 -12.85 -52.28
N PRO A 61 51.05 -13.52 -53.37
CA PRO A 61 52.30 -14.28 -53.35
C PRO A 61 53.42 -13.36 -52.87
N SER A 62 54.03 -13.68 -51.73
CA SER A 62 55.11 -12.89 -51.19
C SER A 62 56.20 -12.80 -52.26
N MET A 63 56.40 -11.61 -52.81
CA MET A 63 57.62 -11.32 -53.56
C MET A 63 58.74 -11.38 -52.53
N ARG A 64 59.34 -12.57 -52.36
CA ARG A 64 60.61 -12.71 -51.64
C ARG A 64 61.62 -11.89 -52.40
N LEU A 65 61.90 -10.68 -51.92
CA LEU A 65 62.95 -9.83 -52.46
C LEU A 65 64.28 -10.60 -52.37
N PRO A 66 64.98 -10.84 -53.49
CA PRO A 66 66.23 -11.58 -53.48
C PRO A 66 67.27 -10.79 -52.68
N ARG A 67 67.77 -11.39 -51.59
CA ARG A 67 68.68 -10.80 -50.61
C ARG A 67 70.11 -10.54 -51.12
N ARG A 68 70.32 -10.48 -52.44
CA ARG A 68 71.65 -10.31 -53.06
C ARG A 68 71.58 -9.42 -54.30
N LEU A 69 71.70 -8.11 -54.07
CA LEU A 69 72.11 -7.13 -55.07
C LEU A 69 72.96 -6.05 -54.39
N ASN A 70 73.98 -6.46 -53.64
CA ASN A 70 74.79 -5.54 -52.82
C ASN A 70 76.09 -5.07 -53.50
N ASN A 71 76.18 -5.10 -54.84
CA ASN A 71 77.45 -4.77 -55.54
C ASN A 71 77.34 -3.80 -56.73
N LEU A 72 76.20 -3.12 -56.91
CA LEU A 72 76.08 -1.95 -57.78
C LEU A 72 75.33 -0.91 -56.94
N GLY A 73 75.86 0.30 -56.81
CA GLY A 73 75.37 1.38 -55.92
C GLY A 73 74.00 1.96 -56.27
N PHE A 74 73.01 1.10 -56.52
CA PHE A 74 71.59 1.41 -56.62
C PHE A 74 70.91 0.66 -55.48
N SER A 75 70.21 1.36 -54.58
CA SER A 75 69.31 0.76 -53.60
C SER A 75 67.92 0.63 -54.25
N PRO A 76 67.54 -0.53 -54.83
CA PRO A 76 66.24 -0.68 -55.48
C PRO A 76 65.13 -0.86 -54.43
N GLU A 77 65.50 -1.21 -53.19
CA GLU A 77 64.63 -1.51 -52.06
C GLU A 77 63.73 -0.31 -51.68
N LEU A 78 64.26 0.92 -51.77
CA LEU A 78 63.52 2.14 -51.42
C LEU A 78 62.55 2.61 -52.53
N GLU A 79 62.81 2.24 -53.78
CA GLU A 79 61.99 2.60 -54.94
C GLU A 79 60.91 1.56 -55.24
N ILE A 80 61.20 0.26 -55.04
CA ILE A 80 60.27 -0.84 -55.31
C ILE A 80 59.17 -0.88 -54.24
N GLY A 81 59.51 -0.68 -52.97
CA GLY A 81 58.52 -0.56 -51.88
C GLY A 81 57.60 0.67 -52.01
N LYS A 82 58.05 1.73 -52.71
CA LYS A 82 57.20 2.90 -53.02
C LYS A 82 56.31 2.69 -54.26
N LYS A 83 56.68 1.81 -55.18
CA LYS A 83 55.95 1.54 -56.44
C LYS A 83 54.97 0.39 -56.35
N VAL A 84 55.20 -0.59 -55.47
CA VAL A 84 54.28 -1.72 -55.25
C VAL A 84 53.54 -1.50 -53.93
N LYS A 85 52.44 -0.74 -53.99
CA LYS A 85 51.53 -0.65 -52.84
C LYS A 85 50.70 -1.93 -52.78
N PRO A 86 50.51 -2.53 -51.59
CA PRO A 86 49.51 -3.59 -51.47
C PRO A 86 48.15 -3.02 -51.90
N PRO A 87 47.30 -3.83 -52.55
CA PRO A 87 45.95 -3.41 -52.89
C PRO A 87 45.19 -3.04 -51.61
N GLN A 88 44.50 -1.90 -51.67
CA GLN A 88 43.65 -1.38 -50.59
C GLN A 88 42.54 -2.39 -50.25
N ILE A 89 41.98 -2.30 -49.03
CA ILE A 89 40.87 -3.17 -48.63
C ILE A 89 39.69 -3.02 -49.60
N SER A 90 39.41 -1.79 -50.04
CA SER A 90 38.36 -1.45 -51.01
C SER A 90 38.50 -2.12 -52.38
N GLN A 91 39.69 -2.60 -52.74
CA GLN A 91 39.94 -3.30 -54.01
C GLN A 91 39.70 -4.82 -53.93
N ARG A 92 39.56 -5.36 -52.71
CA ARG A 92 39.41 -6.82 -52.47
C ARG A 92 38.08 -7.20 -51.86
N PHE A 93 37.49 -6.31 -51.10
CA PHE A 93 36.25 -6.56 -50.38
C PHE A 93 35.18 -5.58 -50.83
N THR A 94 33.96 -6.06 -50.84
CA THR A 94 32.77 -5.22 -50.96
C THR A 94 32.41 -4.63 -49.60
N ASP A 95 31.69 -3.52 -49.62
CA ASP A 95 31.07 -2.93 -48.43
C ASP A 95 30.14 -3.92 -47.72
N TYR A 96 29.39 -4.73 -48.47
CA TYR A 96 28.55 -5.80 -47.94
C TYR A 96 29.34 -6.86 -47.16
N GLU A 97 30.45 -7.36 -47.71
CA GLU A 97 31.27 -8.38 -47.03
C GLU A 97 31.88 -7.87 -45.73
N ILE A 98 32.30 -6.61 -45.68
CA ILE A 98 32.83 -6.00 -44.46
C ILE A 98 31.71 -5.79 -43.44
N TYR A 99 30.52 -5.38 -43.88
CA TYR A 99 29.35 -5.28 -43.03
C TYR A 99 29.02 -6.63 -42.38
N GLU A 100 28.93 -7.71 -43.15
CA GLU A 100 28.64 -9.06 -42.62
C GLU A 100 29.73 -9.54 -41.65
N LYS A 101 31.01 -9.29 -41.95
CA LYS A 101 32.12 -9.64 -41.03
C LYS A 101 32.01 -8.89 -39.70
N LEU A 102 31.72 -7.59 -39.72
CA LEU A 102 31.53 -6.77 -38.52
C LEU A 102 30.29 -7.19 -37.75
N GLU A 103 29.19 -7.43 -38.45
CA GLU A 103 27.94 -7.90 -37.87
C GLU A 103 28.18 -9.24 -37.14
N HIS A 104 28.77 -10.23 -37.80
CA HIS A 104 29.09 -11.52 -37.19
C HIS A 104 30.04 -11.40 -36.00
N ALA A 105 31.07 -10.54 -36.09
CA ALA A 105 31.98 -10.28 -34.98
C ALA A 105 31.27 -9.64 -33.77
N PHE A 106 30.35 -8.70 -33.99
CA PHE A 106 29.52 -8.12 -32.93
C PHE A 106 28.57 -9.14 -32.32
N HIS A 107 27.94 -9.99 -33.14
CA HIS A 107 27.08 -11.07 -32.65
C HIS A 107 27.86 -12.02 -31.72
N ASN A 108 29.10 -12.40 -32.08
CA ASN A 108 29.94 -13.26 -31.26
C ASN A 108 30.35 -12.64 -29.91
N GLU A 109 30.46 -11.31 -29.83
CA GLU A 109 30.67 -10.60 -28.56
C GLU A 109 29.36 -10.31 -27.80
N GLY A 110 28.21 -10.82 -28.28
CA GLY A 110 26.89 -10.65 -27.68
C GLY A 110 26.28 -9.27 -27.90
N LEU A 111 26.58 -8.64 -29.04
CA LEU A 111 26.08 -7.32 -29.48
C LEU A 111 25.09 -7.45 -30.66
N GLU A 112 24.24 -8.48 -30.64
CA GLU A 112 23.31 -8.84 -31.74
C GLU A 112 22.35 -7.71 -32.16
N ARG A 113 22.02 -6.80 -31.24
CA ARG A 113 21.07 -5.70 -31.48
C ARG A 113 21.76 -4.35 -31.70
N LEU A 114 23.09 -4.33 -31.75
CA LEU A 114 23.85 -3.10 -31.90
C LEU A 114 23.72 -2.61 -33.34
N ARG A 115 23.06 -1.47 -33.54
CA ARG A 115 23.06 -0.81 -34.85
C ARG A 115 24.37 -0.04 -35.01
N PHE A 116 25.05 -0.22 -36.13
CA PHE A 116 26.29 0.45 -36.45
C PHE A 116 26.37 0.80 -37.93
N GLU A 117 27.16 1.82 -38.23
CA GLU A 117 27.59 2.20 -39.57
C GLU A 117 29.13 2.12 -39.60
N PHE A 118 29.73 1.85 -40.76
CA PHE A 118 31.17 1.76 -40.88
C PHE A 118 31.71 2.49 -42.11
N ALA A 119 33.00 2.81 -42.07
CA ALA A 119 33.75 3.21 -43.26
C ALA A 119 35.20 2.77 -43.15
N ILE A 120 35.85 2.58 -44.29
CA ILE A 120 37.30 2.44 -44.38
C ILE A 120 37.86 3.69 -45.05
N THR A 121 38.86 4.28 -44.42
CA THR A 121 39.51 5.50 -44.89
C THR A 121 41.01 5.31 -44.95
N THR A 122 41.69 5.90 -45.93
CA THR A 122 43.16 5.96 -45.93
C THR A 122 43.71 7.15 -45.14
N ASP A 123 44.85 6.93 -44.46
CA ASP A 123 45.66 7.95 -43.80
C ASP A 123 46.41 8.85 -44.78
N LYS A 124 45.65 9.66 -45.53
CA LYS A 124 46.12 10.96 -45.99
C LYS A 124 45.44 12.00 -45.12
N GLU A 125 46.07 13.14 -44.90
CA GLU A 125 45.65 14.23 -44.01
C GLU A 125 44.15 14.60 -44.05
N ASP A 126 43.42 14.21 -45.11
CA ASP A 126 41.99 14.43 -45.34
C ASP A 126 41.04 13.22 -45.09
N TYR A 127 41.49 12.06 -44.57
CA TYR A 127 40.67 10.84 -44.31
C TYR A 127 39.70 10.51 -45.46
N VAL A 128 40.23 10.21 -46.64
CA VAL A 128 39.41 9.90 -47.82
C VAL A 128 38.67 8.59 -47.59
N VAL A 129 37.33 8.63 -47.62
CA VAL A 129 36.45 7.46 -47.52
C VAL A 129 36.57 6.62 -48.80
N GLU A 130 37.03 5.39 -48.65
CA GLU A 130 37.15 4.45 -49.77
C GLU A 130 35.91 3.58 -49.93
N MET A 131 35.33 3.16 -48.82
CA MET A 131 34.10 2.38 -48.76
C MET A 131 33.38 2.66 -47.45
N GLN A 132 32.06 2.53 -47.46
CA GLN A 132 31.23 2.88 -46.32
C GLN A 132 29.87 2.20 -46.38
N SER A 133 29.21 2.08 -45.23
CA SER A 133 27.81 1.70 -45.18
C SER A 133 26.88 2.85 -45.63
N PRO A 134 25.64 2.55 -46.06
CA PRO A 134 24.77 3.52 -46.71
C PRO A 134 24.46 4.80 -45.92
N ASN A 135 24.41 4.73 -44.58
CA ASN A 135 24.09 5.91 -43.75
C ASN A 135 25.32 6.50 -43.05
N PHE A 136 26.53 6.04 -43.36
CA PHE A 136 27.75 6.48 -42.67
C PHE A 136 27.97 7.99 -42.72
N ILE A 137 27.81 8.63 -43.89
CA ILE A 137 27.99 10.09 -44.03
C ILE A 137 26.99 10.85 -43.15
N ASN A 138 25.71 10.49 -43.21
CA ASN A 138 24.67 11.12 -42.39
C ASN A 138 24.98 10.93 -40.91
N ALA A 139 25.47 9.75 -40.53
CA ALA A 139 25.83 9.45 -39.17
C ALA A 139 27.10 10.16 -38.69
N SER A 140 28.04 10.43 -39.59
CA SER A 140 29.29 11.14 -39.28
C SER A 140 29.10 12.62 -38.97
N LEU A 141 28.01 13.21 -39.45
CA LEU A 141 27.65 14.61 -39.22
C LEU A 141 27.04 14.85 -37.83
N ASP A 142 26.42 13.84 -37.21
CA ASP A 142 25.89 13.92 -35.84
C ASP A 142 26.93 13.49 -34.81
N THR A 143 27.59 14.48 -34.22
CA THR A 143 28.61 14.27 -33.17
C THR A 143 28.05 14.21 -31.75
N ALA A 144 26.77 14.54 -31.53
CA ALA A 144 26.21 14.69 -30.18
C ALA A 144 25.55 13.40 -29.67
N GLY A 145 24.90 12.65 -30.55
CA GLY A 145 24.19 11.41 -30.20
C GLY A 145 25.04 10.14 -30.33
N TYR A 146 26.07 10.17 -31.18
CA TYR A 146 26.70 8.94 -31.68
C TYR A 146 28.02 8.66 -30.99
N ARG A 147 28.47 7.40 -31.06
CA ARG A 147 29.79 6.98 -30.58
C ARG A 147 30.62 6.52 -31.75
N ARG A 148 31.76 7.18 -31.97
CA ARG A 148 32.70 6.86 -33.04
C ARG A 148 33.90 6.11 -32.47
N ARG A 149 34.22 4.95 -33.06
CA ARG A 149 35.46 4.21 -32.82
C ARG A 149 36.27 4.19 -34.11
N VAL A 150 37.58 4.29 -33.96
CA VAL A 150 38.54 4.23 -35.07
C VAL A 150 39.54 3.14 -34.72
N ILE A 151 39.68 2.18 -35.61
CA ILE A 151 40.56 1.03 -35.44
C ILE A 151 41.54 1.04 -36.61
N PRO A 152 42.85 1.12 -36.38
CA PRO A 152 43.82 1.06 -37.46
C PRO A 152 43.84 -0.34 -38.08
N ILE A 153 43.78 -0.38 -39.40
CA ILE A 153 44.04 -1.53 -40.26
C ILE A 153 45.46 -1.36 -40.78
N GLY A 154 46.42 -1.93 -40.06
CA GLY A 154 47.83 -1.83 -40.38
C GLY A 154 48.58 -3.15 -40.19
N PRO A 155 49.77 -3.28 -40.79
CA PRO A 155 50.65 -4.44 -40.59
C PRO A 155 50.86 -4.74 -39.10
N GLU A 156 50.95 -6.03 -38.74
CA GLU A 156 51.28 -6.43 -37.36
C GLU A 156 52.61 -5.76 -36.94
N GLN A 157 52.66 -5.26 -35.69
CA GLN A 157 53.87 -4.64 -35.13
C GLN A 157 55.06 -5.61 -35.24
N GLY A 158 56.17 -5.15 -35.80
CA GLY A 158 57.38 -5.93 -36.05
C GLY A 158 57.45 -6.61 -37.43
N SER A 159 56.54 -6.34 -38.36
CA SER A 159 56.59 -6.89 -39.72
C SER A 159 57.45 -6.05 -40.68
N ASP A 160 57.98 -6.67 -41.74
CA ASP A 160 58.79 -6.01 -42.80
C ASP A 160 58.07 -4.85 -43.52
N TRP A 161 56.79 -4.63 -43.21
CA TRP A 161 55.92 -3.63 -43.81
C TRP A 161 55.50 -2.52 -42.84
N GLU A 162 55.91 -2.59 -41.57
CA GLU A 162 55.67 -1.56 -40.55
C GLU A 162 56.29 -0.22 -40.99
N GLY A 163 55.47 0.84 -41.04
CA GLY A 163 55.89 2.17 -41.49
C GLY A 163 56.09 2.34 -43.02
N LEU A 164 55.83 1.29 -43.82
CA LEU A 164 55.99 1.31 -45.28
C LEU A 164 54.66 1.31 -46.06
N ILE A 165 53.55 0.95 -45.41
CA ILE A 165 52.19 0.91 -45.99
C ILE A 165 51.36 2.07 -45.41
N SER A 166 50.52 2.71 -46.24
CA SER A 166 49.53 3.68 -45.75
C SER A 166 48.54 2.98 -44.80
N GLU A 167 48.44 3.45 -43.56
CA GLU A 167 47.48 2.89 -42.60
C GLU A 167 46.06 3.18 -43.09
N GLU A 168 45.27 2.13 -43.30
CA GLU A 168 43.83 2.25 -43.48
C GLU A 168 43.18 2.27 -42.10
N ASN A 169 42.08 2.98 -41.93
CA ASN A 169 41.37 3.09 -40.67
C ASN A 169 39.95 2.58 -40.84
N LEU A 170 39.53 1.65 -39.98
CA LEU A 170 38.14 1.23 -39.83
C LEU A 170 37.43 2.17 -38.86
N PHE A 171 36.53 2.97 -39.40
CA PHE A 171 35.60 3.79 -38.65
C PHE A 171 34.33 3.00 -38.36
N ILE A 172 33.90 3.01 -37.11
CA ILE A 172 32.60 2.48 -36.68
C ILE A 172 31.84 3.58 -35.96
N ILE A 173 30.63 3.86 -36.41
CA ILE A 173 29.71 4.81 -35.81
C ILE A 173 28.52 4.05 -35.26
N ILE A 174 28.24 4.24 -33.98
CA ILE A 174 27.08 3.66 -33.32
C ILE A 174 26.01 4.75 -33.19
N PRO A 175 25.01 4.78 -34.09
CA PRO A 175 23.92 5.74 -34.02
C PRO A 175 23.05 5.54 -32.77
N ASP A 176 22.49 6.61 -32.23
CA ASP A 176 21.57 6.60 -31.08
C ASP A 176 22.07 5.78 -29.88
N PHE A 177 23.39 5.81 -29.60
CA PHE A 177 24.01 4.93 -28.60
C PHE A 177 23.31 4.99 -27.23
N LYS A 178 22.91 6.19 -26.80
CA LYS A 178 22.17 6.37 -25.54
C LYS A 178 20.84 5.59 -25.54
N GLN A 179 20.08 5.62 -26.63
CA GLN A 179 18.81 4.90 -26.71
C GLN A 179 19.03 3.38 -26.67
N GLN A 180 20.04 2.88 -27.39
CA GLN A 180 20.42 1.46 -27.37
C GLN A 180 20.89 1.02 -25.97
N LEU A 181 21.64 1.89 -25.28
CA LEU A 181 22.08 1.66 -23.89
C LEU A 181 20.89 1.54 -22.93
N TRP A 182 19.94 2.47 -22.97
CA TRP A 182 18.72 2.41 -22.14
C TRP A 182 17.87 1.17 -22.45
N ALA A 183 17.75 0.79 -23.72
CA ALA A 183 17.03 -0.42 -24.12
C ALA A 183 17.65 -1.69 -23.51
N SER A 184 18.98 -1.79 -23.48
CA SER A 184 19.67 -2.95 -22.87
C SER A 184 19.46 -3.06 -21.36
N LEU A 185 19.17 -1.95 -20.68
CA LEU A 185 18.93 -1.90 -19.22
C LEU A 185 17.46 -2.01 -18.82
N THR A 186 16.53 -2.00 -19.77
CA THR A 186 15.09 -1.85 -19.50
C THR A 186 14.57 -2.92 -18.53
N TRP A 187 14.91 -4.20 -18.74
CA TRP A 187 14.47 -5.28 -17.85
C TRP A 187 15.01 -5.15 -16.43
N MET A 188 16.25 -4.70 -16.29
CA MET A 188 16.88 -4.50 -15.00
C MET A 188 16.26 -3.32 -14.25
N LEU A 189 15.93 -2.24 -14.95
CA LEU A 189 15.24 -1.07 -14.40
C LEU A 189 13.80 -1.40 -13.98
N ILE A 190 13.07 -2.18 -14.79
CA ILE A 190 11.73 -2.68 -14.44
C ILE A 190 11.80 -3.52 -13.16
N GLY A 191 12.74 -4.47 -13.08
CA GLY A 191 12.94 -5.30 -11.89
C GLY A 191 13.25 -4.47 -10.64
N ALA A 192 14.13 -3.47 -10.75
CA ALA A 192 14.43 -2.54 -9.67
C ALA A 192 13.19 -1.76 -9.23
N GLY A 193 12.39 -1.24 -10.18
CA GLY A 193 11.15 -0.50 -9.88
C GLY A 193 10.10 -1.35 -9.19
N ILE A 194 9.90 -2.60 -9.63
CA ILE A 194 8.99 -3.55 -8.97
C ILE A 194 9.46 -3.82 -7.54
N PHE A 195 10.76 -4.05 -7.34
CA PHE A 195 11.32 -4.26 -6.01
C PHE A 195 11.09 -3.05 -5.09
N THR A 196 11.30 -1.82 -5.58
CA THR A 196 10.98 -0.59 -4.83
C THR A 196 9.51 -0.54 -4.42
N LEU A 197 8.60 -0.87 -5.35
CA LEU A 197 7.17 -0.85 -5.10
C LEU A 197 6.76 -1.85 -4.02
N VAL A 198 7.33 -3.06 -4.04
CA VAL A 198 7.11 -4.07 -3.00
C VAL A 198 7.57 -3.55 -1.63
N VAL A 199 8.75 -2.93 -1.56
CA VAL A 199 9.28 -2.37 -0.31
C VAL A 199 8.38 -1.24 0.21
N ILE A 200 7.96 -0.30 -0.65
CA ILE A 200 7.04 0.78 -0.28
C ILE A 200 5.70 0.22 0.23
N ALA A 201 5.14 -0.78 -0.47
CA ALA A 201 3.89 -1.41 -0.07
C ALA A 201 4.00 -2.11 1.29
N ALA A 202 5.08 -2.84 1.54
CA ALA A 202 5.34 -3.48 2.83
C ALA A 202 5.43 -2.46 3.98
N PHE A 203 6.12 -1.33 3.76
CA PHE A 203 6.16 -0.24 4.74
C PHE A 203 4.79 0.38 4.99
N ALA A 204 4.01 0.64 3.93
CA ALA A 204 2.68 1.21 4.05
C ALA A 204 1.74 0.31 4.87
N VAL A 205 1.77 -1.00 4.63
CA VAL A 205 1.01 -2.00 5.40
C VAL A 205 1.45 -2.00 6.88
N THR A 206 2.76 -1.95 7.14
CA THR A 206 3.31 -1.92 8.49
C THR A 206 2.84 -0.69 9.27
N VAL A 207 2.96 0.50 8.67
CA VAL A 207 2.51 1.77 9.27
C VAL A 207 1.02 1.75 9.56
N ARG A 208 0.20 1.29 8.61
CA ARG A 208 -1.26 1.18 8.78
C ARG A 208 -1.63 0.22 9.92
N THR A 209 -0.96 -0.93 9.99
CA THR A 209 -1.19 -1.92 11.04
C THR A 209 -0.84 -1.36 12.41
N MET A 210 0.31 -0.68 12.53
CA MET A 210 0.76 -0.06 13.76
C MET A 210 -0.19 1.06 14.24
N LEU A 211 -0.71 1.88 13.33
CA LEU A 211 -1.71 2.91 13.63
C LEU A 211 -3.00 2.30 14.19
N ASN A 212 -3.50 1.24 13.55
CA ASN A 212 -4.70 0.53 14.00
C ASN A 212 -4.49 -0.10 15.39
N GLN A 213 -3.33 -0.72 15.63
CA GLN A 213 -2.99 -1.29 16.93
C GLN A 213 -2.94 -0.22 18.03
N LYS A 214 -2.35 0.95 17.74
CA LYS A 214 -2.33 2.07 18.69
C LYS A 214 -3.74 2.56 19.03
N LYS A 215 -4.60 2.78 18.01
CA LYS A 215 -6.00 3.18 18.21
C LYS A 215 -6.73 2.16 19.09
N LEU A 216 -6.57 0.87 18.82
CA LEU A 216 -7.17 -0.21 19.61
C LEU A 216 -6.64 -0.24 21.05
N SER A 217 -5.35 -0.01 21.25
CA SER A 217 -4.74 0.06 22.58
C SER A 217 -5.27 1.23 23.40
N GLU A 218 -5.46 2.41 22.79
CA GLU A 218 -6.02 3.59 23.45
C GLU A 218 -7.48 3.31 23.86
N ILE A 219 -8.28 2.76 22.94
CA ILE A 219 -9.67 2.35 23.21
C ILE A 219 -9.76 1.34 24.37
N LYS A 220 -8.87 0.33 24.41
CA LYS A 220 -8.82 -0.66 25.51
C LYS A 220 -8.44 -0.01 26.85
N SER A 221 -7.48 0.91 26.83
CA SER A 221 -7.08 1.63 28.05
C SER A 221 -8.22 2.49 28.59
N ASP A 222 -8.91 3.21 27.71
CA ASP A 222 -10.07 4.03 28.07
C ASP A 222 -11.21 3.17 28.64
N PHE A 223 -11.43 1.98 28.07
CA PHE A 223 -12.37 1.01 28.63
C PHE A 223 -12.01 0.60 30.05
N ILE A 224 -10.76 0.18 30.30
CA ILE A 224 -10.31 -0.27 31.64
C ILE A 224 -10.45 0.88 32.66
N ASN A 225 -10.07 2.10 32.28
CA ASN A 225 -10.17 3.27 33.15
C ASN A 225 -11.64 3.59 33.49
N ASN A 226 -12.52 3.58 32.47
CA ASN A 226 -13.95 3.79 32.67
C ASN A 226 -14.56 2.68 33.54
N MET A 227 -14.15 1.43 33.30
CA MET A 227 -14.63 0.28 34.05
C MET A 227 -14.28 0.40 35.54
N THR A 228 -13.04 0.79 35.82
CA THR A 228 -12.57 1.05 37.18
C THR A 228 -13.41 2.13 37.86
N HIS A 229 -13.73 3.22 37.15
CA HIS A 229 -14.53 4.30 37.70
C HIS A 229 -15.99 3.87 37.99
N GLU A 230 -16.63 3.18 37.04
CA GLU A 230 -18.01 2.70 37.18
C GLU A 230 -18.17 1.65 38.28
N PHE A 231 -17.12 0.91 38.64
CA PHE A 231 -17.11 0.02 39.80
C PHE A 231 -16.77 0.74 41.11
N LYS A 232 -15.88 1.74 41.09
CA LYS A 232 -15.46 2.44 42.31
C LYS A 232 -16.62 3.15 43.01
N THR A 233 -17.51 3.79 42.25
CA THR A 233 -18.68 4.51 42.82
C THR A 233 -19.65 3.59 43.58
N PRO A 234 -20.23 2.52 43.00
CA PRO A 234 -21.16 1.65 43.72
C PRO A 234 -20.49 0.96 44.91
N ILE A 235 -19.22 0.55 44.78
CA ILE A 235 -18.46 -0.04 45.89
C ILE A 235 -18.33 0.96 47.05
N ALA A 236 -17.98 2.21 46.77
CA ALA A 236 -17.88 3.24 47.80
C ALA A 236 -19.24 3.53 48.46
N THR A 237 -20.32 3.61 47.68
CA THR A 237 -21.69 3.80 48.19
C THR A 237 -22.13 2.64 49.08
N ILE A 238 -21.85 1.39 48.66
CA ILE A 238 -22.14 0.20 49.47
C ILE A 238 -21.35 0.23 50.77
N SER A 239 -20.05 0.54 50.74
CA SER A 239 -19.23 0.64 51.95
C SER A 239 -19.79 1.68 52.93
N LEU A 240 -20.15 2.87 52.44
CA LEU A 240 -20.76 3.92 53.27
C LEU A 240 -22.11 3.47 53.86
N ALA A 241 -22.96 2.84 53.05
CA ALA A 241 -24.25 2.33 53.52
C ALA A 241 -24.07 1.22 54.57
N VAL A 242 -23.09 0.33 54.41
CA VAL A 242 -22.74 -0.70 55.39
C VAL A 242 -22.23 -0.08 56.69
N ASP A 243 -21.37 0.95 56.62
CA ASP A 243 -20.90 1.68 57.81
C ASP A 243 -22.07 2.35 58.55
N MET A 244 -23.04 2.89 57.81
CA MET A 244 -24.26 3.46 58.39
C MET A 244 -25.16 2.41 59.02
N VAL A 245 -25.35 1.25 58.38
CA VAL A 245 -26.11 0.12 58.96
C VAL A 245 -25.46 -0.40 60.25
N ARG A 246 -24.14 -0.30 60.40
CA ARG A 246 -23.41 -0.68 61.62
C ARG A 246 -23.49 0.36 62.73
N ASN A 247 -23.98 1.57 62.46
CA ASN A 247 -24.10 2.63 63.45
C ASN A 247 -25.30 2.38 64.38
N GLU A 248 -25.08 2.37 65.69
CA GLU A 248 -26.11 2.10 66.71
C GLU A 248 -27.34 3.01 66.58
N LYS A 249 -27.16 4.29 66.21
CA LYS A 249 -28.27 5.25 66.02
C LYS A 249 -29.13 4.92 64.81
N VAL A 250 -28.56 4.29 63.78
CA VAL A 250 -29.28 3.85 62.59
C VAL A 250 -29.98 2.52 62.87
N GLN A 251 -29.35 1.60 63.60
CA GLN A 251 -29.96 0.33 64.00
C GLN A 251 -31.19 0.53 64.89
N ALA A 252 -31.17 1.54 65.76
CA ALA A 252 -32.31 1.89 66.60
C ALA A 252 -33.49 2.52 65.81
N ASN A 253 -33.31 2.87 64.53
CA ASN A 253 -34.35 3.46 63.69
C ASN A 253 -34.66 2.56 62.47
N PRO A 254 -35.78 1.81 62.49
CA PRO A 254 -36.15 0.89 61.42
C PRO A 254 -36.25 1.52 60.02
N GLU A 255 -36.69 2.78 59.92
CA GLU A 255 -36.79 3.47 58.62
C GLU A 255 -35.42 3.75 58.01
N LYS A 256 -34.47 4.25 58.82
CA LYS A 256 -33.09 4.50 58.37
C LYS A 256 -32.37 3.20 58.01
N LEU A 257 -32.59 2.14 58.80
CA LEU A 257 -32.04 0.82 58.52
C LEU A 257 -32.54 0.26 57.17
N ASN A 258 -33.85 0.38 56.91
CA ASN A 258 -34.44 -0.01 55.63
C ASN A 258 -33.92 0.84 54.46
N TYR A 259 -33.76 2.15 54.65
CA TYR A 259 -33.21 3.06 53.64
C TYR A 259 -31.81 2.62 53.19
N PHE A 260 -30.85 2.44 54.11
CA PHE A 260 -29.50 2.01 53.75
C PHE A 260 -29.44 0.58 53.22
N SER A 261 -30.29 -0.33 53.73
CA SER A 261 -30.41 -1.69 53.20
C SER A 261 -30.89 -1.70 51.75
N ASN A 262 -31.83 -0.82 51.39
CA ASN A 262 -32.29 -0.66 50.02
C ASN A 262 -31.20 -0.11 49.10
N ILE A 263 -30.41 0.89 49.56
CA ILE A 263 -29.26 1.40 48.81
C ILE A 263 -28.27 0.26 48.49
N ILE A 264 -27.94 -0.58 49.47
CA ILE A 264 -27.03 -1.73 49.27
C ILE A 264 -27.62 -2.68 48.21
N LYS A 265 -28.91 -3.00 48.31
CA LYS A 265 -29.60 -3.89 47.36
C LYS A 265 -29.60 -3.33 45.94
N GLU A 266 -29.86 -2.04 45.78
CA GLU A 266 -29.89 -1.37 44.49
C GLU A 266 -28.50 -1.30 43.84
N GLU A 267 -27.48 -0.90 44.58
CA GLU A 267 -26.11 -0.84 44.06
C GLU A 267 -25.55 -2.24 43.74
N ASN A 268 -25.90 -3.26 44.54
CA ASN A 268 -25.54 -4.65 44.22
C ASN A 268 -26.23 -5.13 42.92
N LYS A 269 -27.52 -4.82 42.74
CA LYS A 269 -28.24 -5.11 41.48
C LYS A 269 -27.57 -4.41 40.30
N ARG A 270 -27.15 -3.15 40.48
CA ARG A 270 -26.43 -2.38 39.46
C ARG A 270 -25.06 -2.98 39.13
N MET A 271 -24.28 -3.40 40.14
CA MET A 271 -23.00 -4.07 39.94
C MET A 271 -23.16 -5.39 39.16
N ASN A 272 -24.15 -6.21 39.50
CA ASN A 272 -24.43 -7.45 38.76
C ASN A 272 -24.76 -7.18 37.29
N LYS A 273 -25.55 -6.13 37.00
CA LYS A 273 -25.82 -5.71 35.62
C LYS A 273 -24.53 -5.31 34.88
N HIS A 274 -23.58 -4.67 35.56
CA HIS A 274 -22.28 -4.32 34.98
C HIS A 274 -21.43 -5.55 34.67
N VAL A 275 -21.35 -6.52 35.59
CA VAL A 275 -20.66 -7.80 35.38
C VAL A 275 -21.25 -8.56 34.19
N GLU A 276 -22.58 -8.66 34.13
CA GLU A 276 -23.28 -9.34 33.05
C GLU A 276 -23.00 -8.68 31.69
N THR A 277 -22.97 -7.35 31.63
CA THR A 277 -22.62 -6.61 30.40
C THR A 277 -21.19 -6.93 29.92
N ILE A 278 -20.25 -7.10 30.86
CA ILE A 278 -18.85 -7.45 30.54
C ILE A 278 -18.74 -8.90 30.06
N LEU A 279 -19.41 -9.83 30.73
CA LEU A 279 -19.44 -11.24 30.34
C LEU A 279 -20.07 -11.42 28.96
N GLN A 280 -21.16 -10.70 28.68
CA GLN A 280 -21.78 -10.68 27.35
C GLN A 280 -20.79 -10.18 26.30
N ALA A 281 -20.10 -9.06 26.53
CA ALA A 281 -19.10 -8.56 25.60
C ALA A 281 -17.95 -9.57 25.36
N ALA A 282 -17.50 -10.27 26.41
CA ALA A 282 -16.45 -11.29 26.30
C ALA A 282 -16.91 -12.55 25.54
N ALA A 283 -18.15 -13.00 25.74
CA ALA A 283 -18.72 -14.15 25.03
C ALA A 283 -18.88 -13.84 23.52
N MET A 284 -19.22 -12.60 23.18
CA MET A 284 -19.35 -12.12 21.80
C MET A 284 -18.01 -12.09 21.05
N ASP A 285 -16.90 -11.81 21.75
CA ASP A 285 -15.55 -11.86 21.16
C ASP A 285 -15.16 -13.26 20.70
N ARG A 286 -15.70 -14.31 21.32
CA ARG A 286 -15.37 -15.70 21.01
C ARG A 286 -16.28 -16.34 19.95
N GLN A 287 -17.24 -15.58 19.39
CA GLN A 287 -18.30 -16.12 18.51
C GLN A 287 -19.09 -17.27 19.15
N GLU A 288 -19.17 -17.31 20.48
CA GLU A 288 -19.85 -18.38 21.24
C GLU A 288 -21.34 -18.10 21.47
N LEU A 289 -21.90 -17.05 20.88
CA LEU A 289 -23.32 -16.70 20.98
C LEU A 289 -24.18 -17.77 20.28
N LYS A 290 -24.65 -18.76 21.04
CA LYS A 290 -25.66 -19.71 20.58
C LYS A 290 -27.05 -19.10 20.75
N LEU A 291 -27.58 -18.52 19.67
CA LEU A 291 -28.93 -17.96 19.66
C LEU A 291 -30.00 -19.06 19.62
N ASN A 292 -31.05 -18.91 20.43
CA ASN A 292 -32.24 -19.75 20.40
C ASN A 292 -33.31 -19.11 19.51
N MET A 293 -33.15 -19.29 18.19
CA MET A 293 -34.00 -18.66 17.19
C MET A 293 -35.42 -19.25 17.19
N LYS A 294 -36.42 -18.42 17.52
CA LYS A 294 -37.85 -18.80 17.52
C LYS A 294 -38.71 -17.74 16.83
N PRO A 295 -39.90 -18.10 16.31
CA PRO A 295 -40.88 -17.12 15.87
C PRO A 295 -41.33 -16.25 17.04
N VAL A 296 -41.18 -14.93 16.92
CA VAL A 296 -41.58 -13.96 17.95
C VAL A 296 -42.27 -12.75 17.31
N HIS A 297 -43.23 -12.16 18.03
CA HIS A 297 -43.94 -10.94 17.61
C HIS A 297 -43.15 -9.70 18.02
N ALA A 298 -42.62 -8.97 17.04
CA ALA A 298 -41.80 -7.80 17.29
C ALA A 298 -42.59 -6.64 17.93
N HIS A 299 -43.88 -6.48 17.61
CA HIS A 299 -44.69 -5.42 18.22
C HIS A 299 -44.84 -5.61 19.72
N GLY A 300 -45.11 -6.84 20.17
CA GLY A 300 -45.19 -7.16 21.60
C GLY A 300 -43.89 -6.85 22.33
N MET A 301 -42.75 -7.25 21.76
CA MET A 301 -41.43 -6.94 22.34
C MET A 301 -41.16 -5.44 22.42
N ILE A 302 -41.50 -4.67 21.38
CA ILE A 302 -41.35 -3.20 21.40
C ILE A 302 -42.18 -2.60 22.53
N THR A 303 -43.45 -2.98 22.65
CA THR A 303 -44.34 -2.48 23.70
C THR A 303 -43.80 -2.79 25.09
N SER A 304 -43.40 -4.04 25.36
CA SER A 304 -42.82 -4.46 26.65
C SER A 304 -41.51 -3.75 26.99
N VAL A 305 -40.67 -3.47 25.99
CA VAL A 305 -39.45 -2.70 26.19
C VAL A 305 -39.80 -1.25 26.55
N THR A 306 -40.68 -0.60 25.78
CA THR A 306 -41.02 0.80 26.02
C THR A 306 -41.73 1.05 27.35
N SER A 307 -42.53 0.12 27.84
CA SER A 307 -43.19 0.25 29.15
C SER A 307 -42.20 0.37 30.31
N ASN A 308 -41.01 -0.23 30.19
CA ASN A 308 -39.96 -0.16 31.21
C ASN A 308 -39.32 1.24 31.34
N PHE A 309 -39.48 2.11 30.34
CA PHE A 309 -38.90 3.45 30.33
C PHE A 309 -39.89 4.55 30.70
N THR A 310 -41.17 4.22 30.94
CA THR A 310 -42.24 5.20 31.24
C THR A 310 -41.86 6.17 32.36
N LEU A 311 -41.40 5.64 33.50
CA LEU A 311 -41.01 6.47 34.65
C LEU A 311 -39.84 7.41 34.34
N GLN A 312 -38.83 6.94 33.61
CA GLN A 312 -37.65 7.73 33.24
C GLN A 312 -37.97 8.82 32.21
N LEU A 313 -39.00 8.59 31.39
CA LEU A 313 -39.50 9.58 30.45
C LEU A 313 -40.30 10.66 31.17
N GLU A 314 -41.13 10.28 32.15
CA GLU A 314 -41.87 11.23 32.99
C GLU A 314 -40.92 12.18 33.74
N GLU A 315 -39.83 11.65 34.31
CA GLU A 315 -38.77 12.45 34.96
C GLU A 315 -38.12 13.49 34.02
N LYS A 316 -38.14 13.24 32.71
CA LYS A 316 -37.55 14.11 31.68
C LYS A 316 -38.59 14.90 30.87
N HIS A 317 -39.86 14.90 31.30
CA HIS A 317 -40.98 15.47 30.54
C HIS A 317 -41.01 14.99 29.08
N GLY A 318 -40.66 13.73 28.86
CA GLY A 318 -40.55 13.10 27.56
C GLY A 318 -41.77 12.25 27.19
N GLN A 319 -41.87 11.89 25.91
CA GLN A 319 -42.92 11.03 25.38
C GLN A 319 -42.36 10.02 24.37
N ILE A 320 -42.94 8.80 24.37
CA ILE A 320 -42.73 7.79 23.33
C ILE A 320 -43.97 7.74 22.43
N GLU A 321 -43.77 7.88 21.13
CA GLU A 321 -44.79 7.65 20.10
C GLU A 321 -44.56 6.29 19.42
N LEU A 322 -45.56 5.40 19.48
CA LEU A 322 -45.53 4.08 18.83
C LEU A 322 -46.38 4.07 17.55
N LEU A 323 -45.73 3.97 16.39
CA LEU A 323 -46.37 3.83 15.07
C LEU A 323 -46.11 2.43 14.50
N LEU A 324 -46.80 1.43 15.06
CA LEU A 324 -46.59 0.01 14.74
C LEU A 324 -47.32 -0.42 13.45
N ASN A 325 -46.98 0.19 12.32
CA ASN A 325 -47.70 0.06 11.04
C ASN A 325 -47.31 -1.16 10.19
N ALA A 326 -46.42 -2.04 10.65
CA ALA A 326 -46.06 -3.25 9.92
C ALA A 326 -47.24 -4.23 9.85
N LYS A 327 -47.56 -4.74 8.65
CA LYS A 327 -48.65 -5.72 8.46
C LYS A 327 -48.29 -7.10 9.00
N ASN A 328 -47.01 -7.45 8.96
CA ASN A 328 -46.47 -8.68 9.53
C ASN A 328 -45.30 -8.30 10.44
N ASP A 329 -45.38 -8.67 11.71
CA ASP A 329 -44.39 -8.37 12.74
C ASP A 329 -43.67 -9.63 13.27
N THR A 330 -44.00 -10.81 12.73
CA THR A 330 -43.41 -12.07 13.15
C THR A 330 -42.02 -12.23 12.54
N ILE A 331 -40.99 -12.26 13.39
CA ILE A 331 -39.59 -12.45 13.02
C ILE A 331 -39.05 -13.75 13.62
N ILE A 332 -38.01 -14.31 13.01
CA ILE A 332 -37.24 -15.41 13.63
C ILE A 332 -36.11 -14.79 14.42
N ALA A 333 -36.21 -14.80 15.74
CA ALA A 333 -35.23 -14.18 16.62
C ALA A 333 -35.11 -14.91 17.96
N ASP A 334 -34.00 -14.67 18.64
CA ASP A 334 -33.86 -14.98 20.06
C ASP A 334 -34.52 -13.86 20.87
N GLU A 335 -35.61 -14.19 21.56
CA GLU A 335 -36.43 -13.24 22.31
C GLU A 335 -35.62 -12.42 23.32
N THR A 336 -34.68 -13.07 24.02
CA THR A 336 -33.87 -12.42 25.07
C THR A 336 -32.88 -11.46 24.44
N HIS A 337 -32.12 -11.93 23.44
CA HIS A 337 -31.10 -11.10 22.82
C HIS A 337 -31.70 -9.95 22.00
N PHE A 338 -32.83 -10.19 21.34
CA PHE A 338 -33.54 -9.17 20.57
C PHE A 338 -34.21 -8.13 21.49
N GLY A 339 -34.83 -8.56 22.59
CA GLY A 339 -35.33 -7.64 23.63
C GLY A 339 -34.21 -6.77 24.21
N ASN A 340 -33.04 -7.35 24.47
CA ASN A 340 -31.85 -6.60 24.91
C ASN A 340 -31.34 -5.62 23.86
N LEU A 341 -31.42 -5.96 22.57
CA LEU A 341 -31.08 -5.04 21.47
C LEU A 341 -32.00 -3.82 21.49
N LEU A 342 -33.32 -4.03 21.59
CA LEU A 342 -34.30 -2.94 21.66
C LEU A 342 -34.09 -2.08 22.91
N ASN A 343 -33.89 -2.71 24.06
CA ASN A 343 -33.58 -2.02 25.32
C ASN A 343 -32.35 -1.12 25.17
N ASN A 344 -31.27 -1.59 24.54
CA ASN A 344 -30.07 -0.77 24.33
C ASN A 344 -30.32 0.46 23.44
N LEU A 345 -31.17 0.34 22.42
CA LEU A 345 -31.49 1.45 21.53
C LEU A 345 -32.37 2.50 22.22
N VAL A 346 -33.40 2.07 22.97
CA VAL A 346 -34.28 2.98 23.73
C VAL A 346 -33.54 3.62 24.90
N ASP A 347 -32.74 2.85 25.65
CA ASP A 347 -31.89 3.36 26.74
C ASP A 347 -30.91 4.42 26.24
N ASN A 348 -30.32 4.23 25.05
CA ASN A 348 -29.48 5.26 24.44
C ASN A 348 -30.25 6.53 24.08
N ALA A 349 -31.47 6.41 23.53
CA ALA A 349 -32.31 7.57 23.23
C ALA A 349 -32.64 8.38 24.50
N VAL A 350 -32.89 7.71 25.62
CA VAL A 350 -33.13 8.36 26.92
C VAL A 350 -31.85 8.96 27.51
N LYS A 351 -30.71 8.25 27.43
CA LYS A 351 -29.43 8.70 27.99
C LYS A 351 -28.84 9.92 27.28
N TYR A 352 -28.97 9.98 25.97
CA TYR A 352 -28.41 11.04 25.13
C TYR A 352 -29.47 12.08 24.72
N SER A 353 -30.55 12.19 25.50
CA SER A 353 -31.56 13.24 25.35
C SER A 353 -31.02 14.62 25.75
N LYS A 354 -31.76 15.66 25.35
CA LYS A 354 -31.63 17.00 25.96
C LYS A 354 -32.29 17.00 27.35
N ASP A 355 -32.08 18.05 28.13
CA ASP A 355 -32.55 18.12 29.52
C ASP A 355 -34.08 18.05 29.64
N GLU A 356 -34.83 18.57 28.65
CA GLU A 356 -36.30 18.49 28.61
C GLU A 356 -36.82 18.21 27.19
N GLY A 357 -38.05 17.70 27.11
CA GLY A 357 -38.79 17.56 25.85
C GLY A 357 -38.32 16.40 24.98
N LEU A 358 -37.85 15.31 25.60
CA LEU A 358 -37.46 14.09 24.89
C LEU A 358 -38.65 13.51 24.12
N HIS A 359 -38.50 13.36 22.81
CA HIS A 359 -39.47 12.69 21.96
C HIS A 359 -38.78 11.53 21.26
N ILE A 360 -39.25 10.32 21.57
CA ILE A 360 -38.79 9.10 20.92
C ILE A 360 -39.94 8.58 20.05
N LYS A 361 -39.67 8.37 18.78
CA LYS A 361 -40.64 7.83 17.84
C LYS A 361 -40.18 6.46 17.35
N ILE A 362 -41.00 5.44 17.59
CA ILE A 362 -40.73 4.08 17.11
C ILE A 362 -41.75 3.74 16.04
N SER A 363 -41.28 3.54 14.81
CA SER A 363 -42.13 3.14 13.69
C SER A 363 -41.71 1.79 13.13
N THR A 364 -42.69 1.00 12.68
CA THR A 364 -42.42 -0.28 12.02
C THR A 364 -43.02 -0.35 10.61
N HIS A 365 -42.29 -1.00 9.71
CA HIS A 365 -42.74 -1.26 8.35
C HIS A 365 -42.28 -2.64 7.89
N SER A 366 -43.18 -3.44 7.31
CA SER A 366 -42.86 -4.77 6.78
C SER A 366 -42.71 -4.73 5.26
N THR A 367 -41.58 -5.18 4.75
CA THR A 367 -41.38 -5.50 3.33
C THR A 367 -41.70 -6.97 3.06
N LYS A 368 -41.47 -7.47 1.84
CA LYS A 368 -41.66 -8.90 1.51
C LYS A 368 -40.74 -9.85 2.29
N LYS A 369 -39.58 -9.38 2.76
CA LYS A 369 -38.54 -10.25 3.37
C LYS A 369 -38.08 -9.77 4.74
N PHE A 370 -38.25 -8.49 5.06
CA PHE A 370 -37.70 -7.87 6.26
C PHE A 370 -38.73 -7.02 7.00
N LEU A 371 -38.67 -7.06 8.32
CA LEU A 371 -39.26 -6.06 9.21
C LEU A 371 -38.25 -4.94 9.41
N LEU A 372 -38.68 -3.71 9.18
CA LEU A 372 -37.93 -2.49 9.48
C LEU A 372 -38.49 -1.88 10.76
N ILE A 373 -37.62 -1.65 11.73
CA ILE A 373 -37.92 -0.97 13.00
C ILE A 373 -37.06 0.29 13.02
N ARG A 374 -37.70 1.46 13.02
CA ARG A 374 -37.03 2.75 13.04
C ARG A 374 -37.27 3.41 14.39
N ILE A 375 -36.20 3.73 15.09
CA ILE A 375 -36.20 4.38 16.42
C ILE A 375 -35.55 5.75 16.24
N GLU A 376 -36.35 6.80 16.38
CA GLU A 376 -35.93 8.19 16.19
C GLU A 376 -35.95 8.91 17.53
N ASP A 377 -34.90 9.67 17.84
CA ASP A 377 -34.81 10.52 19.01
C ASP A 377 -34.51 11.97 18.61
N ASN A 378 -34.95 12.93 19.41
CA ASN A 378 -34.62 14.35 19.27
C ASN A 378 -33.48 14.80 20.20
N GLY A 379 -32.58 13.89 20.54
CA GLY A 379 -31.49 14.10 21.49
C GLY A 379 -30.36 14.99 20.96
N ILE A 380 -29.17 14.84 21.57
CA ILE A 380 -28.00 15.67 21.23
C ILE A 380 -27.42 15.38 19.83
N GLY A 381 -27.77 14.23 19.24
CA GLY A 381 -27.24 13.78 17.95
C GLY A 381 -25.74 13.44 17.98
N MET A 382 -25.19 13.09 16.82
CA MET A 382 -23.81 12.62 16.67
C MET A 382 -23.08 13.35 15.54
N SER A 383 -21.76 13.49 15.69
CA SER A 383 -20.90 13.97 14.60
C SER A 383 -20.75 12.90 13.51
N LYS A 384 -20.36 13.31 12.30
CA LYS A 384 -20.08 12.37 11.19
C LYS A 384 -18.99 11.35 11.54
N GLU A 385 -18.04 11.71 12.41
CA GLU A 385 -17.02 10.77 12.88
C GLU A 385 -17.62 9.74 13.83
N THR A 386 -18.43 10.20 14.80
CA THR A 386 -19.11 9.33 15.76
C THR A 386 -20.03 8.33 15.06
N VAL A 387 -20.80 8.77 14.07
CA VAL A 387 -21.70 7.90 13.27
C VAL A 387 -20.95 6.73 12.63
N LYS A 388 -19.73 6.95 12.12
CA LYS A 388 -18.91 5.89 11.51
C LYS A 388 -18.36 4.88 12.52
N ARG A 389 -18.29 5.27 13.79
CA ARG A 389 -17.59 4.53 14.86
C ARG A 389 -18.52 4.04 15.96
N VAL A 390 -19.80 4.42 15.96
CA VAL A 390 -20.75 4.13 17.05
C VAL A 390 -20.91 2.63 17.36
N PHE A 391 -20.67 1.77 16.37
CA PHE A 391 -20.70 0.31 16.53
C PHE A 391 -19.33 -0.31 16.85
N GLU A 392 -18.24 0.48 16.88
CA GLU A 392 -16.91 0.01 17.33
C GLU A 392 -16.99 -0.36 18.82
N LYS A 393 -16.40 -1.51 19.19
CA LYS A 393 -16.33 -1.94 20.60
C LYS A 393 -15.61 -0.90 21.46
N PHE A 394 -16.15 -0.65 22.64
CA PHE A 394 -15.63 0.29 23.63
C PHE A 394 -15.58 1.77 23.18
N TYR A 395 -16.08 2.08 21.98
CA TYR A 395 -16.05 3.44 21.47
C TYR A 395 -17.05 4.32 22.21
N ARG A 396 -16.61 5.54 22.54
CA ARG A 396 -17.43 6.61 23.10
C ARG A 396 -17.06 7.91 22.39
N ALA A 397 -18.05 8.75 22.11
CA ALA A 397 -17.79 10.08 21.58
C ALA A 397 -17.11 10.93 22.67
N HIS A 398 -15.95 11.51 22.37
CA HIS A 398 -15.28 12.44 23.27
C HIS A 398 -15.92 13.82 23.12
N THR A 399 -16.95 14.11 23.91
CA THR A 399 -17.60 15.43 23.93
C THR A 399 -16.99 16.32 25.03
N GLY A 400 -15.70 16.69 24.88
CA GLY A 400 -15.03 17.63 25.79
C GLY A 400 -15.22 17.33 27.28
N ASN A 401 -15.32 18.37 28.11
CA ASN A 401 -15.49 18.28 29.58
C ASN A 401 -16.84 17.68 30.05
N VAL A 402 -17.67 17.15 29.15
CA VAL A 402 -18.97 16.58 29.52
C VAL A 402 -18.82 15.07 29.73
N HIS A 403 -18.31 14.69 30.90
CA HIS A 403 -18.22 13.31 31.39
C HIS A 403 -19.56 12.78 31.97
N ASN A 404 -20.70 13.39 31.65
CA ASN A 404 -21.93 13.15 32.43
C ASN A 404 -22.70 11.86 32.09
N VAL A 405 -22.48 11.21 30.94
CA VAL A 405 -23.27 10.02 30.55
C VAL A 405 -22.51 8.73 30.86
N LYS A 406 -22.95 8.01 31.90
CA LYS A 406 -22.36 6.74 32.39
C LYS A 406 -22.54 5.58 31.41
N GLY A 407 -21.53 4.72 31.29
CA GLY A 407 -21.60 3.49 30.46
C GLY A 407 -20.28 3.01 29.86
N PHE A 408 -20.18 1.71 29.60
CA PHE A 408 -18.94 1.03 29.17
C PHE A 408 -18.63 1.09 27.66
N GLY A 409 -19.52 1.66 26.83
CA GLY A 409 -19.34 1.68 25.37
C GLY A 409 -19.53 0.30 24.69
N LEU A 410 -20.26 -0.62 25.34
CA LEU A 410 -20.49 -1.98 24.85
C LEU A 410 -21.85 -2.16 24.17
N GLY A 411 -22.86 -1.38 24.56
CA GLY A 411 -24.26 -1.57 24.12
C GLY A 411 -24.45 -1.52 22.59
N MET A 412 -23.84 -0.57 21.89
CA MET A 412 -23.99 -0.48 20.42
C MET A 412 -23.22 -1.55 19.67
N SER A 413 -22.05 -1.97 20.17
CA SER A 413 -21.36 -3.15 19.63
C SER A 413 -22.16 -4.44 19.86
N TYR A 414 -22.89 -4.52 20.99
CA TYR A 414 -23.80 -5.62 21.28
C TYR A 414 -24.95 -5.65 20.28
N VAL A 415 -25.64 -4.51 20.09
CA VAL A 415 -26.71 -4.35 19.10
C VAL A 415 -26.25 -4.79 17.72
N LYS A 416 -25.06 -4.35 17.29
CA LYS A 416 -24.49 -4.70 15.98
C LYS A 416 -24.25 -6.20 15.82
N THR A 417 -23.70 -6.86 16.84
CA THR A 417 -23.42 -8.29 16.77
C THR A 417 -24.73 -9.10 16.79
N VAL A 418 -25.67 -8.75 17.67
CA VAL A 418 -26.97 -9.43 17.74
C VAL A 418 -27.70 -9.32 16.40
N ILE A 419 -27.76 -8.14 15.79
CA ILE A 419 -28.44 -8.00 14.50
C ILE A 419 -27.74 -8.79 13.38
N ASP A 420 -26.40 -8.86 13.41
CA ASP A 420 -25.62 -9.60 12.42
C ASP A 420 -25.85 -11.12 12.57
N GLU A 421 -25.88 -11.65 13.79
CA GLU A 421 -26.22 -13.05 14.07
C GLU A 421 -27.68 -13.40 13.71
N HIS A 422 -28.58 -12.42 13.80
CA HIS A 422 -29.97 -12.53 13.31
C HIS A 422 -30.09 -12.37 11.78
N LYS A 423 -28.96 -12.26 11.05
CA LYS A 423 -28.91 -12.04 9.59
C LYS A 423 -29.65 -10.77 9.15
N GLY A 424 -29.72 -9.80 10.06
CA GLY A 424 -30.30 -8.49 9.83
C GLY A 424 -29.27 -7.44 9.45
N ARG A 425 -29.70 -6.18 9.44
CA ARG A 425 -28.84 -5.00 9.23
C ARG A 425 -29.27 -3.89 10.16
N ILE A 426 -28.32 -3.07 10.60
CA ILE A 426 -28.61 -1.83 11.31
C ILE A 426 -27.94 -0.65 10.60
N LYS A 427 -28.67 0.44 10.49
CA LYS A 427 -28.19 1.73 9.97
C LYS A 427 -28.45 2.81 11.00
N VAL A 428 -27.62 3.85 10.96
CA VAL A 428 -27.72 4.99 11.84
C VAL A 428 -27.55 6.27 11.03
N GLU A 429 -28.49 7.19 11.22
CA GLU A 429 -28.47 8.53 10.65
C GLU A 429 -28.58 9.52 11.81
N SER A 430 -27.70 10.51 11.87
CA SER A 430 -27.69 11.44 12.98
C SER A 430 -27.06 12.77 12.58
N VAL A 431 -27.60 13.85 13.14
CA VAL A 431 -27.09 15.20 12.95
C VAL A 431 -26.96 15.83 14.33
N LEU A 432 -25.76 16.32 14.64
CA LEU A 432 -25.46 16.99 15.90
C LEU A 432 -26.46 18.14 16.15
N GLY A 433 -27.07 18.13 17.33
CA GLY A 433 -28.10 19.08 17.77
C GLY A 433 -29.53 18.77 17.33
N LYS A 434 -29.74 17.87 16.36
CA LYS A 434 -31.09 17.51 15.85
C LYS A 434 -31.62 16.19 16.42
N GLY A 435 -30.75 15.21 16.65
CA GLY A 435 -31.12 13.89 17.12
C GLY A 435 -30.55 12.76 16.27
N SER A 436 -31.02 11.53 16.51
CA SER A 436 -30.55 10.34 15.79
C SER A 436 -31.71 9.44 15.36
N THR A 437 -31.42 8.58 14.39
CA THR A 437 -32.36 7.61 13.85
C THR A 437 -31.61 6.30 13.65
N PHE A 438 -32.03 5.27 14.38
CA PHE A 438 -31.56 3.91 14.19
C PHE A 438 -32.60 3.12 13.40
N THR A 439 -32.18 2.51 12.30
CA THR A 439 -33.03 1.64 11.48
C THR A 439 -32.51 0.22 11.57
N VAL A 440 -33.30 -0.66 12.16
CA VAL A 440 -33.04 -2.09 12.31
C VAL A 440 -33.86 -2.85 11.27
N GLU A 441 -33.19 -3.65 10.45
CA GLU A 441 -33.79 -4.51 9.43
C GLU A 441 -33.59 -5.98 9.84
N VAL A 442 -34.67 -6.74 10.04
CA VAL A 442 -34.61 -8.15 10.50
C VAL A 442 -35.41 -9.04 9.54
N PRO A 443 -34.94 -10.25 9.20
CA PRO A 443 -35.73 -11.18 8.39
C PRO A 443 -37.08 -11.52 9.03
N LEU A 444 -38.16 -11.42 8.25
CA LEU A 444 -39.46 -11.93 8.65
C LEU A 444 -39.43 -13.46 8.71
N ALA A 445 -40.23 -14.04 9.60
CA ALA A 445 -40.51 -15.46 9.55
C ALA A 445 -41.16 -15.80 8.21
N LYS A 446 -40.66 -16.83 7.54
CA LYS A 446 -41.33 -17.37 6.35
C LYS A 446 -42.72 -17.82 6.80
N GLN A 447 -43.76 -17.28 6.18
CA GLN A 447 -45.09 -17.87 6.27
C GLN A 447 -44.96 -19.29 5.69
N VAL A 448 -45.16 -20.29 6.54
CA VAL A 448 -45.25 -21.70 6.14
C VAL A 448 -46.63 -21.93 5.56
#